data_AF-A0A970R074-F1
#
_entry.id   AF-A0A970R074-F1
#
_cell.length_a   1.000
_cell.length_b   1.000
_cell.length_c   1.000
_cell.angle_alpha   90.00
_cell.angle_beta   90.00
_cell.angle_gamma   90.00
#
_symmetry.space_group_name_H-M   'P 1'
#
loop_
_entity.id
_entity.type
_entity.pdbx_description
1 polymer ?
#
loop_
_entity_poly.entity_id
_entity_poly.type
_entity_poly.pdbx_seq_one_letter_code
_entity_poly.pdbx_strand_id
1 'polypeptide(L)'
;MRKLRFKRLPVLRTGSRKPVTVMLLLVLLSVMALTGCTYMFAKDYLVISDHQDNYTEFLPDSSVQVVSNYSAMKNAVLNLVGSVSEQGYIQTKNYLGDVPDDISRACYEVTKESPFGAYAVDYIAHDLTPILSYYEVQIFITYKRTKEEIESIIRVNSAPAMYEQLDAAIKKCKTSIAFLQVSTKIDKEMILRHVDGFYRKNPGLVYTLPEMAIYLYPEGETVQKIIEIKLAYPLRPEEIEKRMNDLNAAAYLIASNHRELKDDLTALMLCRDLNETAENIVLDRDPEMQDIYGEQSSEAKTAYGALKSFKADSEGYAMAYKLLCDKSGIECQVIEGRLNSEKHYWNIIKLSGSYYHVDAFVSDLQGMESAFLKKDSDMWGKYWWDTEKYDECTGELTYEALIAQLVQPEETPPSEGIEE
;
A
#
# COMPACT_ATOMS: atom_id res chain seq x y z
N MET A 1 93.44 3.18 -8.30
CA MET A 1 93.97 4.53 -7.98
C MET A 1 92.85 5.56 -7.99
N ARG A 2 92.42 6.05 -6.83
CA ARG A 2 92.15 7.47 -6.54
C ARG A 2 91.74 7.58 -5.07
N LYS A 3 92.42 8.50 -4.39
CA LYS A 3 92.46 8.73 -2.94
C LYS A 3 91.29 9.60 -2.48
N LEU A 4 91.20 9.70 -1.15
CA LEU A 4 90.66 10.80 -0.31
C LEU A 4 89.19 10.63 0.10
N ARG A 5 88.76 10.83 1.35
CA ARG A 5 89.47 11.11 2.62
C ARG A 5 88.50 10.81 3.77
N PHE A 6 89.06 10.30 4.87
CA PHE A 6 88.42 10.08 6.17
C PHE A 6 87.77 11.33 6.77
N LYS A 7 86.67 11.14 7.52
CA LYS A 7 86.48 11.80 8.82
C LYS A 7 85.82 10.84 9.80
N ARG A 8 86.56 10.52 10.86
CA ARG A 8 86.14 9.70 12.01
C ARG A 8 85.14 10.50 12.86
N LEU A 9 84.14 9.82 13.43
CA LEU A 9 83.43 10.27 14.62
C LEU A 9 83.75 9.29 15.76
N PRO A 10 84.03 9.80 16.98
CA PRO A 10 84.62 9.02 18.06
C PRO A 10 83.56 8.30 18.90
N VAL A 11 83.90 7.09 19.31
CA VAL A 11 83.36 6.44 20.51
C VAL A 11 84.08 7.04 21.71
N LEU A 12 83.36 7.51 22.73
CA LEU A 12 83.86 7.55 24.11
C LEU A 12 82.74 7.74 25.14
N ARG A 13 82.61 6.69 25.96
CA ARG A 13 82.44 6.66 27.42
C ARG A 13 81.23 7.37 28.07
N THR A 14 80.34 6.50 28.55
CA THR A 14 79.78 6.46 29.92
C THR A 14 80.29 7.53 30.88
N GLY A 15 79.43 8.50 31.18
CA GLY A 15 79.60 9.50 32.22
C GLY A 15 78.27 9.70 32.95
N SER A 16 78.31 9.43 34.25
CA SER A 16 77.20 9.38 35.20
C SER A 16 76.33 10.64 35.30
N ARG A 17 75.10 10.41 35.80
CA ARG A 17 74.08 11.35 36.33
C ARG A 17 73.08 11.79 35.23
N LYS A 18 71.76 11.66 35.43
CA LYS A 18 71.01 12.20 36.58
C LYS A 18 69.74 11.37 36.87
N PRO A 19 69.39 11.12 38.15
CA PRO A 19 68.15 10.45 38.58
C PRO A 19 66.87 11.27 38.32
N VAL A 20 67.01 12.52 37.87
CA VAL A 20 65.90 13.45 37.63
C VAL A 20 65.07 13.03 36.41
N THR A 21 65.68 12.44 35.38
CA THR A 21 64.97 12.04 34.15
C THR A 21 64.08 10.82 34.37
N VAL A 22 64.48 9.88 35.23
CA VAL A 22 63.68 8.71 35.61
C VAL A 22 62.52 9.12 36.51
N MET A 23 62.74 10.08 37.41
CA MET A 23 61.69 10.62 38.26
C MET A 23 60.66 11.44 37.46
N LEU A 24 61.09 12.19 36.43
CA LEU A 24 60.18 12.91 35.53
C LEU A 24 59.35 11.96 34.66
N LEU A 25 59.93 10.85 34.20
CA LEU A 25 59.21 9.81 33.44
C LEU A 25 58.18 9.07 34.31
N LEU A 26 58.48 8.81 35.59
CA LEU A 26 57.53 8.20 36.53
C LEU A 26 56.38 9.15 36.90
N VAL A 27 56.66 10.46 37.02
CA VAL A 27 55.61 11.49 37.24
C VAL A 27 54.76 11.70 35.98
N LEU A 28 55.35 11.65 34.78
CA LEU A 28 54.56 11.70 33.55
C LEU A 28 53.69 10.45 33.35
N LEU A 29 54.17 9.26 33.73
CA LEU A 29 53.38 8.03 33.66
C LEU A 29 52.23 8.03 34.69
N SER A 30 52.44 8.61 35.88
CA SER A 30 51.38 8.71 36.90
C SER A 30 50.32 9.76 36.55
N VAL A 31 50.70 10.84 35.85
CA VAL A 31 49.74 11.85 35.35
C VAL A 31 48.89 11.30 34.19
N MET A 32 49.43 10.41 33.34
CA MET A 32 48.64 9.73 32.29
C MET A 32 47.70 8.64 32.84
N ALA A 33 47.99 8.07 34.01
CA ALA A 33 47.09 7.14 34.69
C ALA A 33 45.93 7.85 35.45
N LEU A 34 46.00 9.18 35.59
CA LEU A 34 44.99 10.00 36.30
C LEU A 34 44.03 10.75 35.36
N THR A 35 44.18 10.64 34.04
CA THR A 35 43.24 11.22 33.06
C THR A 35 42.13 10.24 32.61
N GLY A 36 41.96 9.12 33.32
CA GLY A 36 41.07 8.02 32.93
C GLY A 36 39.66 8.02 33.53
N CYS A 37 39.17 9.10 34.14
CA CYS A 37 37.86 9.09 34.83
C CYS A 37 36.87 10.21 34.46
N THR A 38 37.15 11.06 33.45
CA THR A 38 36.18 12.09 33.01
C THR A 38 35.16 11.58 31.99
N TYR A 39 35.34 10.38 31.44
CA TYR A 39 34.38 9.74 30.53
C TYR A 39 33.42 8.73 31.21
N MET A 40 33.66 8.38 32.48
CA MET A 40 32.79 7.48 33.26
C MET A 40 31.67 8.23 34.01
N PHE A 41 31.69 9.57 33.99
CA PHE A 41 30.63 10.43 34.53
C PHE A 41 30.10 11.46 33.52
N ALA A 42 30.42 11.30 32.23
CA ALA A 42 29.61 11.88 31.16
C ALA A 42 28.28 11.11 31.14
N LYS A 43 27.44 11.37 32.15
CA LYS A 43 26.01 11.16 32.00
C LYS A 43 25.60 12.16 30.93
N ASP A 44 25.56 11.71 29.69
CA ASP A 44 24.59 12.24 28.75
C ASP A 44 23.24 11.92 29.39
N TYR A 45 22.78 12.84 30.24
CA TYR A 45 21.39 12.84 30.62
C TYR A 45 20.66 13.19 29.34
N LEU A 46 20.11 12.16 28.71
CA LEU A 46 18.92 12.31 27.92
C LEU A 46 17.91 13.04 28.82
N VAL A 47 17.81 14.35 28.66
CA VAL A 47 16.59 15.05 29.04
C VAL A 47 15.55 14.54 28.06
N ILE A 48 14.95 13.41 28.40
CA ILE A 48 13.58 13.14 28.00
C ILE A 48 12.79 14.17 28.80
N SER A 49 12.69 15.38 28.27
CA SER A 49 11.42 16.07 28.41
C SER A 49 10.42 15.07 27.87
N ASP A 50 9.45 14.65 28.69
CA ASP A 50 8.27 14.01 28.12
C ASP A 50 7.96 14.81 26.86
N HIS A 51 7.88 14.12 25.72
CA HIS A 51 7.13 14.70 24.64
C HIS A 51 5.75 14.85 25.25
N GLN A 52 5.46 16.05 25.77
CA GLN A 52 4.11 16.48 25.89
C GLN A 52 3.65 16.54 24.46
N ASP A 53 3.10 15.41 24.00
CA ASP A 53 2.01 15.40 23.05
C ASP A 53 0.94 16.29 23.68
N ASN A 54 1.13 17.61 23.58
CA ASN A 54 0.09 18.58 23.86
C ASN A 54 -0.90 18.49 22.70
N TYR A 55 -1.57 17.34 22.58
CA TYR A 55 -2.99 17.35 22.28
C TYR A 55 -3.64 18.07 23.45
N THR A 56 -3.60 19.40 23.40
CA THR A 56 -4.29 20.22 24.36
C THR A 56 -5.76 19.85 24.24
N GLU A 57 -6.33 19.34 25.32
CA GLU A 57 -7.76 19.08 25.45
C GLU A 57 -8.53 20.32 24.97
N PHE A 58 -9.57 20.06 24.18
CA PHE A 58 -10.49 21.07 23.68
C PHE A 58 -11.12 21.82 24.86
N LEU A 59 -10.59 23.02 25.15
CA LEU A 59 -11.26 23.99 26.00
C LEU A 59 -12.04 24.96 25.08
N PRO A 60 -13.38 24.98 25.19
CA PRO A 60 -14.18 26.02 24.57
C PRO A 60 -14.03 27.34 25.37
N ASP A 61 -14.04 28.47 24.66
CA ASP A 61 -14.13 29.85 25.15
C ASP A 61 -12.89 30.50 25.81
N SER A 62 -11.90 30.89 25.01
CA SER A 62 -11.45 32.30 24.89
C SER A 62 -10.50 32.45 23.69
N SER A 63 -10.88 33.27 22.72
CA SER A 63 -10.37 33.31 21.33
C SER A 63 -8.97 33.91 21.13
N VAL A 64 -8.14 33.96 22.17
CA VAL A 64 -6.83 34.63 22.13
C VAL A 64 -5.73 33.69 22.63
N GLN A 65 -4.89 33.21 21.71
CA GLN A 65 -3.75 32.36 22.04
C GLN A 65 -2.55 33.22 22.43
N VAL A 66 -1.96 32.99 23.62
CA VAL A 66 -0.78 33.73 24.08
C VAL A 66 0.49 32.93 23.77
N VAL A 67 1.44 33.54 23.08
CA VAL A 67 2.68 32.91 22.62
C VAL A 67 3.91 33.71 23.06
N SER A 68 5.00 33.01 23.36
CA SER A 68 6.25 33.61 23.85
C SER A 68 7.48 33.31 22.98
N ASN A 69 7.33 32.46 21.96
CA ASN A 69 8.40 32.05 21.06
C ASN A 69 7.85 31.58 19.70
N TYR A 70 8.74 31.40 18.73
CA TYR A 70 8.40 31.02 17.35
C TYR A 70 7.63 29.71 17.26
N SER A 71 8.03 28.68 18.02
CA SER A 71 7.35 27.38 18.02
C SER A 71 5.90 27.50 18.50
N ALA A 72 5.67 28.24 19.59
CA ALA A 72 4.33 28.53 20.09
C ALA A 72 3.50 29.34 19.09
N MET A 73 4.10 30.29 18.37
CA MET A 73 3.43 31.05 17.30
C MET A 73 3.01 30.16 16.13
N LYS A 74 3.92 29.31 15.61
CA LYS A 74 3.61 28.35 14.55
C LYS A 74 2.49 27.39 14.98
N ASN A 75 2.57 26.86 16.20
CA ASN A 75 1.52 25.99 16.74
C ASN A 75 0.18 26.71 16.90
N ALA A 76 0.17 28.00 17.28
CA ALA A 76 -1.06 28.77 17.36
C ALA A 76 -1.75 28.92 16.00
N VAL A 77 -0.97 29.17 14.93
CA VAL A 77 -1.48 29.19 13.56
C VAL A 77 -1.97 27.80 13.13
N LEU A 78 -1.22 26.73 13.43
CA LEU A 78 -1.65 25.35 13.17
C LEU A 78 -2.96 25.00 13.87
N ASN A 79 -3.15 25.44 15.11
CA ASN A 79 -4.37 25.21 15.87
C ASN A 79 -5.57 25.86 15.20
N LEU A 80 -5.43 27.10 14.69
CA LEU A 80 -6.49 27.78 13.95
C LEU A 80 -6.87 27.05 12.66
N VAL A 81 -5.87 26.50 11.95
CA VAL A 81 -6.10 25.66 10.76
C VAL A 81 -6.79 24.34 11.14
N GLY A 82 -6.34 23.69 12.21
CA GLY A 82 -6.89 22.42 12.69
C GLY A 82 -8.32 22.55 13.25
N SER A 83 -8.67 23.71 13.81
CA SER A 83 -10.04 24.05 14.23
C SER A 83 -10.92 24.59 13.11
N VAL A 84 -10.42 24.62 11.86
CA VAL A 84 -11.10 25.15 10.68
C VAL A 84 -11.67 26.55 10.93
N SER A 85 -10.88 27.39 11.59
CA SER A 85 -11.27 28.77 11.92
C SER A 85 -10.86 29.70 10.80
N GLU A 86 -11.75 30.59 10.36
CA GLU A 86 -11.45 31.59 9.33
C GLU A 86 -10.68 32.78 9.90
N GLN A 87 -10.80 33.02 11.21
CA GLN A 87 -10.15 34.13 11.90
C GLN A 87 -9.66 33.72 13.29
N GLY A 88 -8.62 34.37 13.79
CA GLY A 88 -8.10 34.16 15.14
C GLY A 88 -7.18 35.27 15.62
N TYR A 89 -6.92 35.30 16.93
CA TYR A 89 -6.03 36.30 17.55
C TYR A 89 -4.90 35.61 18.32
N ILE A 90 -3.69 36.16 18.17
CA ILE A 90 -2.48 35.69 18.85
C ILE A 90 -1.82 36.88 19.57
N GLN A 91 -1.47 36.72 20.84
CA GLN A 91 -0.76 37.73 21.64
C GLN A 91 0.69 37.31 21.93
N THR A 92 1.67 38.13 21.57
CA THR A 92 3.10 37.78 21.67
C THR A 92 3.75 38.30 22.97
N LYS A 93 3.33 37.78 24.13
CA LYS A 93 3.86 38.24 25.42
C LYS A 93 5.23 37.66 25.72
N ASN A 94 6.17 38.49 26.18
CA ASN A 94 7.57 38.11 26.45
C ASN A 94 8.28 37.46 25.25
N TYR A 95 7.92 37.90 24.04
CA TYR A 95 8.45 37.36 22.80
C TYR A 95 9.81 38.01 22.47
N LEU A 96 10.86 37.19 22.35
CA LEU A 96 12.24 37.66 22.19
C LEU A 96 12.71 37.78 20.72
N GLY A 97 11.91 37.29 19.76
CA GLY A 97 12.20 37.35 18.32
C GLY A 97 11.56 38.51 17.58
N ASP A 98 11.73 38.54 16.26
CA ASP A 98 11.11 39.53 15.37
C ASP A 98 9.70 39.10 15.00
N VAL A 99 8.70 39.61 15.73
CA VAL A 99 7.30 39.20 15.56
C VAL A 99 6.79 39.36 14.11
N PRO A 100 6.96 40.51 13.43
CA PRO A 100 6.57 40.66 12.02
C PRO A 100 7.13 39.61 11.05
N ASP A 101 8.43 39.31 11.14
CA ASP A 101 9.06 38.30 10.26
C ASP A 101 8.64 36.88 10.66
N ASP A 102 8.64 36.61 11.97
CA ASP A 102 8.30 35.30 12.52
C ASP A 102 6.87 34.89 12.18
N ILE A 103 5.89 35.81 12.26
CA ILE A 103 4.51 35.46 11.90
C ILE A 103 4.36 35.22 10.40
N SER A 104 5.04 36.00 9.56
CA SER A 104 5.04 35.82 8.11
C SER A 104 5.61 34.46 7.74
N ARG A 105 6.74 34.08 8.34
CA ARG A 105 7.37 32.77 8.16
C ARG A 105 6.50 31.64 8.70
N ALA A 106 5.90 31.80 9.88
CA ALA A 106 5.00 30.81 10.47
C ALA A 106 3.78 30.56 9.57
N CYS A 107 3.14 31.60 9.04
CA CYS A 107 2.03 31.47 8.10
C CYS A 107 2.46 30.70 6.85
N TYR A 108 3.61 31.05 6.26
CA TYR A 108 4.16 30.36 5.08
C TYR A 108 4.43 28.88 5.35
N GLU A 109 5.16 28.55 6.43
CA GLU A 109 5.48 27.18 6.79
C GLU A 109 4.23 26.36 7.10
N VAL A 110 3.23 26.95 7.76
CA VAL A 110 1.95 26.26 7.98
C VAL A 110 1.27 25.98 6.65
N THR A 111 1.15 26.96 5.76
CA THR A 111 0.50 26.77 4.46
C THR A 111 1.22 25.77 3.54
N LYS A 112 2.55 25.67 3.60
CA LYS A 112 3.34 24.87 2.65
C LYS A 112 3.89 23.56 3.20
N GLU A 113 4.24 23.50 4.48
CA GLU A 113 4.95 22.37 5.08
C GLU A 113 4.09 21.57 6.06
N SER A 114 2.99 22.13 6.55
CA SER A 114 2.06 21.37 7.38
C SER A 114 1.08 20.55 6.52
N PRO A 115 0.72 19.32 6.92
CA PRO A 115 -0.24 18.52 6.16
C PRO A 115 -1.58 19.24 5.97
N PHE A 116 -2.19 19.71 7.07
CA PHE A 116 -3.49 20.39 7.02
C PHE A 116 -3.43 21.70 6.25
N GLY A 117 -2.37 22.50 6.41
CA GLY A 117 -2.22 23.74 5.66
C GLY A 117 -2.05 23.49 4.16
N ALA A 118 -1.18 22.57 3.76
CA ALA A 118 -0.96 22.25 2.36
C ALA A 118 -2.22 21.69 1.68
N TYR A 119 -2.98 20.85 2.40
CA TYR A 119 -4.22 20.24 1.91
C TYR A 119 -5.40 21.23 1.84
N ALA A 120 -5.64 21.98 2.91
CA ALA A 120 -6.90 22.71 3.12
C ALA A 120 -6.82 24.21 2.88
N VAL A 121 -5.65 24.82 3.05
CA VAL A 121 -5.49 26.28 3.04
C VAL A 121 -5.07 26.76 1.65
N ASP A 122 -5.67 27.86 1.21
CA ASP A 122 -5.25 28.62 0.03
C ASP A 122 -4.16 29.62 0.42
N TYR A 123 -4.49 30.53 1.34
CA TYR A 123 -3.54 31.47 1.94
C TYR A 123 -3.92 31.86 3.37
N ILE A 124 -2.94 32.33 4.12
CA ILE A 124 -3.09 32.93 5.45
C ILE A 124 -2.59 34.36 5.38
N ALA A 125 -3.43 35.31 5.74
CA ALA A 125 -3.08 36.72 5.90
C ALA A 125 -3.04 37.08 7.40
N HIS A 126 -2.29 38.13 7.73
CA HIS A 126 -2.18 38.58 9.11
C HIS A 126 -2.05 40.10 9.19
N ASP A 127 -2.59 40.68 10.26
CA ASP A 127 -2.46 42.09 10.63
C ASP A 127 -1.83 42.21 12.02
N LEU A 128 -0.97 43.22 12.20
CA LEU A 128 -0.20 43.44 13.41
C LEU A 128 -0.61 44.74 14.09
N THR A 129 -1.06 44.63 15.34
CA THR A 129 -1.34 45.79 16.19
C THR A 129 -0.32 45.86 17.33
N PRO A 130 0.60 46.85 17.32
CA PRO A 130 1.55 47.04 18.41
C PRO A 130 0.83 47.58 19.65
N ILE A 131 0.98 46.88 20.77
CA ILE A 131 0.59 47.33 22.11
C ILE A 131 1.87 47.57 22.91
N LEU A 132 1.82 48.45 23.92
CA LEU A 132 3.00 48.90 24.69
C LEU A 132 3.99 47.80 25.10
N SER A 133 3.50 46.60 25.40
CA SER A 133 4.32 45.48 25.90
C SER A 133 4.26 44.20 25.07
N TYR A 134 3.49 44.16 23.97
CA TYR A 134 3.33 42.97 23.10
C TYR A 134 2.68 43.34 21.77
N TYR A 135 2.69 42.43 20.80
CA TYR A 135 1.88 42.55 19.59
C TYR A 135 0.61 41.71 19.71
N GLU A 136 -0.50 42.28 19.26
CA GLU A 136 -1.69 41.53 18.93
C GLU A 136 -1.71 41.25 17.43
N VAL A 137 -1.72 39.97 17.07
CA VAL A 137 -1.72 39.47 15.70
C VAL A 137 -3.13 38.98 15.39
N GLN A 138 -3.77 39.56 14.39
CA GLN A 138 -5.02 39.05 13.84
C GLN A 138 -4.70 38.17 12.62
N ILE A 139 -5.23 36.96 12.60
CA ILE A 139 -5.02 35.98 11.53
C ILE A 139 -6.31 35.83 10.73
N PHE A 140 -6.19 35.79 9.41
CA PHE A 140 -7.26 35.49 8.47
C PHE A 140 -6.85 34.29 7.61
N ILE A 141 -7.69 33.27 7.56
CA ILE A 141 -7.43 32.02 6.84
C ILE A 141 -8.47 31.86 5.74
N THR A 142 -8.00 31.68 4.51
CA THR A 142 -8.86 31.34 3.37
C THR A 142 -8.64 29.88 3.00
N TYR A 143 -9.70 29.08 3.07
CA TYR A 143 -9.68 27.65 2.77
C TYR A 143 -10.11 27.39 1.32
N LYS A 144 -9.46 26.40 0.69
CA LYS A 144 -9.84 25.85 -0.62
C LYS A 144 -10.64 24.55 -0.52
N ARG A 145 -10.91 24.09 0.71
CA ARG A 145 -11.66 22.88 1.05
C ARG A 145 -12.78 23.23 2.03
N THR A 146 -13.87 22.46 2.01
CA THR A 146 -14.95 22.68 2.96
C THR A 146 -14.60 22.14 4.35
N LYS A 147 -15.31 22.60 5.37
CA LYS A 147 -15.12 22.11 6.75
C LYS A 147 -15.37 20.61 6.84
N GLU A 148 -16.40 20.12 6.15
CA GLU A 148 -16.75 18.70 6.12
C GLU A 148 -15.64 17.86 5.48
N GLU A 149 -14.99 18.35 4.41
CA GLU A 149 -13.86 17.65 3.80
C GLU A 149 -12.67 17.53 4.76
N ILE A 150 -12.38 18.59 5.52
CA ILE A 150 -11.28 18.61 6.49
C ILE A 150 -11.58 17.71 7.70
N GLU A 151 -12.81 17.76 8.21
CA GLU A 151 -13.25 16.91 9.33
C GLU A 151 -13.39 15.43 8.93
N SER A 152 -13.58 15.14 7.64
CA SER A 152 -13.64 13.76 7.13
C SER A 152 -12.29 13.05 7.02
N ILE A 153 -11.17 13.75 7.25
CA ILE A 153 -9.83 13.18 7.14
C ILE A 153 -9.63 12.11 8.21
N ILE A 154 -9.26 10.91 7.77
CA ILE A 154 -9.11 9.76 8.65
C ILE A 154 -7.66 9.66 9.10
N ARG A 155 -7.42 9.75 10.41
CA ARG A 155 -6.08 9.53 10.98
C ARG A 155 -5.70 8.06 10.93
N VAL A 156 -4.53 7.76 10.36
CA VAL A 156 -4.01 6.40 10.24
C VAL A 156 -2.58 6.30 10.79
N ASN A 157 -2.36 5.25 11.59
CA ASN A 157 -1.06 5.00 12.25
C ASN A 157 -0.29 3.82 11.63
N SER A 158 -0.90 3.08 10.70
CA SER A 158 -0.30 1.92 10.03
C SER A 158 -0.90 1.74 8.63
N ALA A 159 -0.15 1.08 7.73
CA ALA A 159 -0.64 0.76 6.38
C ALA A 159 -1.89 -0.14 6.40
N PRO A 160 -1.98 -1.23 7.22
CA PRO A 160 -3.18 -2.05 7.28
C PRO A 160 -4.44 -1.29 7.69
N ALA A 161 -4.34 -0.35 8.66
CA ALA A 161 -5.49 0.45 9.08
C ALA A 161 -6.00 1.36 7.94
N MET A 162 -5.08 1.91 7.13
CA MET A 162 -5.46 2.68 5.95
C MET A 162 -6.12 1.80 4.89
N TYR A 163 -5.55 0.61 4.64
CA TYR A 163 -6.09 -0.36 3.69
C TYR A 163 -7.52 -0.78 4.02
N GLU A 164 -7.84 -1.06 5.28
CA GLU A 164 -9.22 -1.41 5.68
C GLU A 164 -10.23 -0.29 5.36
N GLN A 165 -9.85 0.96 5.60
CA GLN A 165 -10.70 2.12 5.31
C GLN A 165 -10.84 2.36 3.80
N LEU A 166 -9.76 2.13 3.04
CA LEU A 166 -9.76 2.22 1.58
C LEU A 166 -10.63 1.13 0.95
N ASP A 167 -10.52 -0.11 1.43
CA ASP A 167 -11.35 -1.25 0.99
C ASP A 167 -12.83 -0.98 1.26
N ALA A 168 -13.16 -0.43 2.44
CA ALA A 168 -14.51 -0.03 2.79
C ALA A 168 -15.04 1.11 1.91
N ALA A 169 -14.17 2.06 1.52
CA ALA A 169 -14.51 3.14 0.61
C ALA A 169 -14.80 2.62 -0.81
N ILE A 170 -13.97 1.69 -1.30
CA ILE A 170 -14.13 1.06 -2.62
C ILE A 170 -15.43 0.25 -2.69
N LYS A 171 -15.73 -0.57 -1.66
CA LYS A 171 -17.00 -1.32 -1.58
C LYS A 171 -18.23 -0.43 -1.64
N LYS A 172 -18.13 0.79 -1.12
CA LYS A 172 -19.21 1.79 -1.10
C LYS A 172 -19.16 2.74 -2.31
N CYS A 173 -18.27 2.52 -3.27
CA CYS A 173 -18.07 3.38 -4.43
C CYS A 173 -17.87 4.87 -4.08
N LYS A 174 -17.14 5.16 -3.00
CA LYS A 174 -16.80 6.55 -2.65
C LYS A 174 -15.87 7.16 -3.71
N THR A 175 -16.07 8.43 -4.06
CA THR A 175 -15.28 9.13 -5.08
C THR A 175 -14.00 9.77 -4.54
N SER A 176 -13.89 9.95 -3.23
CA SER A 176 -12.72 10.51 -2.58
C SER A 176 -12.59 10.02 -1.14
N ILE A 177 -11.34 9.89 -0.68
CA ILE A 177 -10.99 9.63 0.72
C ILE A 177 -9.64 10.28 1.03
N ALA A 178 -9.52 10.86 2.23
CA ALA A 178 -8.29 11.51 2.68
C ALA A 178 -7.80 10.89 3.99
N PHE A 179 -6.50 10.62 4.06
CA PHE A 179 -5.86 9.99 5.21
C PHE A 179 -4.75 10.87 5.78
N LEU A 180 -4.73 11.09 7.09
CA LEU A 180 -3.59 11.68 7.79
C LEU A 180 -2.63 10.58 8.24
N GLN A 181 -1.50 10.48 7.55
CA GLN A 181 -0.38 9.60 7.90
C GLN A 181 0.45 10.22 9.03
N VAL A 182 0.62 9.47 10.13
CA VAL A 182 1.32 9.98 11.33
C VAL A 182 2.76 9.47 11.47
N SER A 183 2.98 8.17 11.23
CA SER A 183 4.24 7.49 11.62
C SER A 183 4.81 6.55 10.58
N THR A 184 3.97 5.89 9.78
CA THR A 184 4.41 4.91 8.78
C THR A 184 4.50 5.56 7.41
N LYS A 185 5.63 5.43 6.70
CA LYS A 185 5.74 5.87 5.31
C LYS A 185 4.90 4.96 4.42
N ILE A 186 3.85 5.50 3.82
CA ILE A 186 3.02 4.84 2.82
C ILE A 186 3.25 5.57 1.50
N ASP A 187 3.76 4.86 0.51
CA ASP A 187 3.95 5.40 -0.83
C ASP A 187 2.79 5.05 -1.77
N LYS A 188 2.82 5.66 -2.96
CA LYS A 188 1.78 5.50 -3.96
C LYS A 188 1.73 4.05 -4.48
N GLU A 189 2.88 3.44 -4.70
CA GLU A 189 3.02 2.08 -5.23
C GLU A 189 2.46 1.02 -4.28
N MET A 190 2.60 1.22 -2.95
CA MET A 190 1.98 0.35 -1.94
C MET A 190 0.46 0.42 -2.00
N ILE A 191 -0.12 1.62 -2.15
CA ILE A 191 -1.57 1.82 -2.28
C ILE A 191 -2.09 1.14 -3.54
N LEU A 192 -1.45 1.38 -4.69
CA LEU A 192 -1.87 0.81 -5.98
C LEU A 192 -1.84 -0.73 -5.92
N ARG A 193 -0.74 -1.32 -5.44
CA ARG A 193 -0.63 -2.78 -5.28
C ARG A 193 -1.68 -3.36 -4.34
N HIS A 194 -2.00 -2.65 -3.26
CA HIS A 194 -3.05 -3.08 -2.32
C HIS A 194 -4.41 -3.10 -3.00
N VAL A 195 -4.79 -2.04 -3.71
CA VAL A 195 -6.09 -1.96 -4.40
C VAL A 195 -6.22 -3.01 -5.50
N ASP A 196 -5.17 -3.22 -6.30
CA ASP A 196 -5.13 -4.28 -7.31
C ASP A 196 -5.30 -5.67 -6.69
N GLY A 197 -4.60 -5.93 -5.58
CA GLY A 197 -4.72 -7.18 -4.83
C GLY A 197 -6.12 -7.36 -4.23
N PHE A 198 -6.70 -6.31 -3.67
CA PHE A 198 -8.04 -6.32 -3.09
C PHE A 198 -9.11 -6.58 -4.16
N TYR A 199 -9.01 -5.94 -5.34
CA TYR A 199 -9.88 -6.17 -6.49
C TYR A 199 -9.85 -7.65 -6.91
N ARG A 200 -8.66 -8.20 -7.17
CA ARG A 200 -8.49 -9.58 -7.66
C ARG A 200 -8.86 -10.64 -6.64
N LYS A 201 -8.70 -10.35 -5.34
CA LYS A 201 -9.11 -11.25 -4.27
C LYS A 201 -10.64 -11.31 -4.12
N ASN A 202 -11.36 -10.26 -4.52
CA ASN A 202 -12.79 -10.09 -4.24
C ASN A 202 -13.63 -9.70 -5.48
N PRO A 203 -13.64 -10.51 -6.56
CA PRO A 203 -14.45 -10.24 -7.76
C PRO A 203 -15.95 -10.12 -7.47
N GLY A 204 -16.44 -10.72 -6.38
CA GLY A 204 -17.84 -10.63 -5.94
C GLY A 204 -18.18 -9.40 -5.10
N LEU A 205 -17.20 -8.54 -4.76
CA LEU A 205 -17.41 -7.32 -3.96
C LEU A 205 -17.02 -6.04 -4.70
N VAL A 206 -16.18 -6.14 -5.75
CA VAL A 206 -15.68 -4.99 -6.51
C VAL A 206 -15.94 -5.24 -7.99
N TYR A 207 -16.76 -4.37 -8.60
CA TYR A 207 -17.17 -4.50 -9.99
C TYR A 207 -16.01 -4.34 -10.97
N THR A 208 -15.26 -3.25 -10.82
CA THR A 208 -14.15 -2.88 -11.68
C THR A 208 -13.11 -2.10 -10.87
N LEU A 209 -11.88 -2.07 -11.36
CA LEU A 209 -10.81 -1.29 -10.76
C LEU A 209 -11.08 0.20 -11.04
N PRO A 210 -11.25 1.06 -10.00
CA PRO A 210 -11.40 2.48 -10.22
C PRO A 210 -10.12 3.11 -10.74
N GLU A 211 -10.24 4.12 -11.61
CA GLU A 211 -9.12 4.98 -11.93
C GLU A 211 -8.76 5.81 -10.70
N MET A 212 -7.49 5.75 -10.29
CA MET A 212 -7.01 6.34 -9.04
C MET A 212 -6.05 7.49 -9.28
N ALA A 213 -6.35 8.63 -8.67
CA ALA A 213 -5.41 9.74 -8.55
C ALA A 213 -5.06 9.95 -7.07
N ILE A 214 -3.77 9.82 -6.75
CA ILE A 214 -3.24 9.90 -5.39
C ILE A 214 -2.41 11.17 -5.28
N TYR A 215 -2.75 12.02 -4.32
CA TYR A 215 -2.09 13.29 -4.03
C TYR A 215 -1.52 13.27 -2.60
N LEU A 216 -0.35 13.85 -2.42
CA LEU A 216 0.37 13.87 -1.13
C LEU A 216 0.60 15.31 -0.70
N TYR A 217 0.19 15.65 0.52
CA TYR A 217 0.31 16.99 1.07
C TYR A 217 1.05 16.97 2.42
N PRO A 218 2.14 17.73 2.61
CA PRO A 218 2.82 18.56 1.60
C PRO A 218 3.60 17.73 0.57
N GLU A 219 3.92 18.35 -0.55
CA GLU A 219 4.82 17.81 -1.57
C GLU A 219 6.27 17.91 -1.07
N GLY A 220 6.78 16.84 -0.43
CA GLY A 220 8.14 16.81 0.11
C GLY A 220 8.45 15.55 0.92
N GLU A 221 9.62 15.46 1.54
CA GLU A 221 10.02 14.33 2.40
C GLU A 221 9.64 14.55 3.87
N THR A 222 8.37 14.85 4.14
CA THR A 222 7.85 14.93 5.51
C THR A 222 7.34 13.56 5.98
N VAL A 223 7.51 13.28 7.27
CA VAL A 223 6.99 12.04 7.89
C VAL A 223 5.46 12.06 7.94
N GLN A 224 4.88 13.21 8.30
CA GLN A 224 3.43 13.40 8.32
C GLN A 224 2.95 13.97 7.00
N LYS A 225 1.91 13.35 6.45
CA LYS A 225 1.29 13.74 5.17
C LYS A 225 -0.20 13.47 5.19
N ILE A 226 -0.96 14.26 4.46
CA ILE A 226 -2.30 13.92 4.02
C ILE A 226 -2.19 13.23 2.66
N ILE A 227 -2.75 12.03 2.57
CA ILE A 227 -2.89 11.26 1.33
C ILE A 227 -4.33 11.39 0.87
N GLU A 228 -4.56 12.13 -0.21
CA GLU A 228 -5.87 12.23 -0.85
C GLU A 228 -5.94 11.23 -2.00
N ILE A 229 -6.92 10.34 -1.97
CA ILE A 229 -7.17 9.36 -3.01
C ILE A 229 -8.50 9.70 -3.66
N LYS A 230 -8.45 10.08 -4.93
CA LYS A 230 -9.63 10.25 -5.78
C LYS A 230 -9.86 8.98 -6.58
N LEU A 231 -11.11 8.52 -6.57
CA LEU A 231 -11.56 7.27 -7.17
C LEU A 231 -12.61 7.62 -8.24
N ALA A 232 -12.28 7.33 -9.50
CA ALA A 232 -13.21 7.48 -10.62
C ALA A 232 -13.68 6.10 -11.08
N TYR A 233 -15.00 5.94 -11.16
CA TYR A 233 -15.65 4.72 -11.61
C TYR A 233 -16.28 4.95 -12.99
N PRO A 234 -16.27 3.94 -13.88
CA PRO A 234 -16.86 4.08 -15.21
C PRO A 234 -18.39 4.17 -15.16
N LEU A 235 -19.02 3.71 -14.08
CA LEU A 235 -20.47 3.66 -13.90
C LEU A 235 -20.89 4.35 -12.61
N ARG A 236 -22.18 4.70 -12.52
CA ARG A 236 -22.76 5.27 -11.29
C ARG A 236 -22.89 4.20 -10.19
N PRO A 237 -22.80 4.58 -8.90
CA PRO A 237 -22.89 3.63 -7.78
C PRO A 237 -24.13 2.73 -7.82
N GLU A 238 -25.30 3.26 -8.19
CA GLU A 238 -26.55 2.48 -8.24
C GLU A 238 -26.52 1.41 -9.34
N GLU A 239 -25.87 1.71 -10.47
CA GLU A 239 -25.70 0.75 -11.56
C GLU A 239 -24.67 -0.33 -11.21
N ILE A 240 -23.58 0.07 -10.56
CA ILE A 240 -22.58 -0.87 -10.02
C ILE A 240 -23.24 -1.84 -9.06
N GLU A 241 -24.05 -1.35 -8.11
CA GLU A 241 -24.77 -2.20 -7.16
C GLU A 241 -25.68 -3.20 -7.86
N LYS A 242 -26.47 -2.74 -8.84
CA LYS A 242 -27.33 -3.62 -9.64
C LYS A 242 -26.52 -4.71 -10.36
N ARG A 243 -25.46 -4.33 -11.07
CA ARG A 243 -24.60 -5.26 -11.82
C ARG A 243 -23.93 -6.27 -10.91
N MET A 244 -23.50 -5.84 -9.72
CA MET A 244 -22.91 -6.72 -8.70
C MET A 244 -23.92 -7.73 -8.16
N ASN A 245 -25.18 -7.34 -7.97
CA ASN A 245 -26.25 -8.25 -7.57
C ASN A 245 -26.52 -9.29 -8.67
N ASP A 246 -26.62 -8.86 -9.92
CA ASP A 246 -26.84 -9.75 -11.08
C ASP A 246 -25.69 -10.75 -11.26
N LEU A 247 -24.44 -10.28 -11.12
CA LEU A 247 -23.23 -11.11 -11.17
C LEU A 247 -23.24 -12.16 -10.07
N ASN A 248 -23.46 -11.74 -8.82
CA ASN A 248 -23.45 -12.66 -7.68
C ASN A 248 -24.56 -13.70 -7.77
N ALA A 249 -25.74 -13.33 -8.29
CA ALA A 249 -26.84 -14.26 -8.52
C ALA A 249 -26.49 -15.30 -9.60
N ALA A 250 -25.91 -14.86 -10.73
CA ALA A 250 -25.48 -15.77 -11.80
C ALA A 250 -24.38 -16.72 -11.32
N ALA A 251 -23.35 -16.20 -10.65
CA ALA A 251 -22.28 -17.03 -10.10
C ALA A 251 -22.79 -18.03 -9.07
N TYR A 252 -23.76 -17.64 -8.22
CA TYR A 252 -24.38 -18.54 -7.25
C TYR A 252 -25.13 -19.68 -7.94
N LEU A 253 -25.88 -19.40 -9.01
CA LEU A 253 -26.63 -20.41 -9.75
C LEU A 253 -25.70 -21.46 -10.35
N ILE A 254 -24.66 -21.02 -11.08
CA ILE A 254 -23.64 -21.92 -11.66
C ILE A 254 -22.98 -22.76 -10.58
N ALA A 255 -22.49 -22.13 -9.50
CA ALA A 255 -21.85 -22.83 -8.40
C ALA A 255 -22.77 -23.83 -7.68
N SER A 256 -24.08 -23.54 -7.62
CA SER A 256 -25.04 -24.40 -6.93
C SER A 256 -25.33 -25.71 -7.65
N ASN A 257 -25.09 -25.78 -8.97
CA ASN A 257 -25.33 -26.99 -9.76
C ASN A 257 -24.39 -28.15 -9.39
N HIS A 258 -23.26 -27.86 -8.73
CA HIS A 258 -22.17 -28.82 -8.51
C HIS A 258 -21.90 -29.09 -7.02
N ARG A 259 -22.76 -28.65 -6.11
CA ARG A 259 -22.51 -28.71 -4.65
C ARG A 259 -22.36 -30.12 -4.06
N GLU A 260 -22.89 -31.13 -4.75
CA GLU A 260 -22.81 -32.52 -4.30
C GLU A 260 -21.55 -33.22 -4.80
N LEU A 261 -20.80 -32.58 -5.70
CA LEU A 261 -19.56 -33.13 -6.25
C LEU A 261 -18.39 -32.83 -5.30
N LYS A 262 -17.36 -33.68 -5.38
CA LYS A 262 -16.09 -33.43 -4.70
C LYS A 262 -15.41 -32.19 -5.30
N ASP A 263 -14.57 -31.51 -4.51
CA ASP A 263 -13.93 -30.25 -4.88
C ASP A 263 -13.18 -30.30 -6.22
N ASP A 264 -12.52 -31.41 -6.53
CA ASP A 264 -11.79 -31.62 -7.79
C ASP A 264 -12.72 -31.64 -9.00
N LEU A 265 -13.81 -32.39 -8.92
CA LEU A 265 -14.83 -32.43 -9.96
C LEU A 265 -15.64 -31.13 -10.03
N THR A 266 -15.93 -30.51 -8.89
CA THR A 266 -16.56 -29.19 -8.82
C THR A 266 -15.71 -28.16 -9.55
N ALA A 267 -14.40 -28.07 -9.27
CA ALA A 267 -13.49 -27.17 -9.97
C ALA A 267 -13.53 -27.36 -11.49
N LEU A 268 -13.53 -28.62 -11.94
CA LEU A 268 -13.61 -28.96 -13.36
C LEU A 268 -14.92 -28.48 -13.99
N MET A 269 -16.05 -28.75 -13.34
CA MET A 269 -17.37 -28.35 -13.85
C MET A 269 -17.54 -26.83 -13.86
N LEU A 270 -17.02 -26.10 -12.86
CA LEU A 270 -17.06 -24.64 -12.87
C LEU A 270 -16.26 -24.04 -14.03
N CYS A 271 -15.08 -24.60 -14.32
CA CYS A 271 -14.25 -24.14 -15.44
C CYS A 271 -14.94 -24.45 -16.78
N ARG A 272 -15.54 -25.64 -16.90
CA ARG A 272 -16.34 -26.01 -18.08
C ARG A 272 -17.54 -25.09 -18.28
N ASP A 273 -18.34 -24.87 -17.24
CA ASP A 273 -19.53 -24.01 -17.32
C ASP A 273 -19.15 -22.57 -17.66
N LEU A 274 -18.01 -22.08 -17.15
CA LEU A 274 -17.47 -20.77 -17.52
C LEU A 274 -17.12 -20.70 -19.00
N ASN A 275 -16.44 -21.71 -19.54
CA ASN A 275 -16.07 -21.78 -20.96
C ASN A 275 -17.31 -21.94 -21.87
N GLU A 276 -18.36 -22.62 -21.41
CA GLU A 276 -19.63 -22.71 -22.14
C GLU A 276 -20.44 -21.39 -22.07
N THR A 277 -20.20 -20.56 -21.03
CA THR A 277 -20.91 -19.30 -20.80
C THR A 277 -20.26 -18.12 -21.54
N ALA A 278 -18.94 -18.01 -21.49
CA ALA A 278 -18.20 -16.86 -21.98
C ALA A 278 -17.66 -17.07 -23.41
N GLU A 279 -17.69 -16.02 -24.21
CA GLU A 279 -16.98 -15.91 -25.47
C GLU A 279 -15.63 -15.23 -25.20
N ASN A 280 -14.54 -15.94 -25.50
CA ASN A 280 -13.21 -15.38 -25.37
C ASN A 280 -13.01 -14.18 -26.30
N ILE A 281 -12.37 -13.13 -25.79
CA ILE A 281 -11.89 -12.00 -26.57
C ILE A 281 -10.38 -12.02 -26.53
N VAL A 282 -9.78 -12.35 -27.68
CA VAL A 282 -8.38 -12.02 -27.95
C VAL A 282 -8.36 -10.56 -28.40
N LEU A 283 -7.98 -9.65 -27.51
CA LEU A 283 -7.82 -8.24 -27.87
C LEU A 283 -6.63 -8.13 -28.83
N ASP A 284 -6.91 -8.17 -30.14
CA ASP A 284 -5.92 -7.84 -31.16
C ASP A 284 -5.46 -6.39 -30.94
N ARG A 285 -4.14 -6.20 -30.80
CA ARG A 285 -3.51 -4.88 -30.65
C ARG A 285 -3.46 -4.12 -31.97
N ASP A 286 -4.60 -3.94 -32.63
CA ASP A 286 -4.71 -2.89 -33.62
C ASP A 286 -4.80 -1.54 -32.88
N PRO A 287 -3.75 -0.69 -32.92
CA PRO A 287 -3.77 0.59 -32.22
C PRO A 287 -4.90 1.51 -32.71
N GLU A 288 -5.42 1.29 -33.93
CA GLU A 288 -6.53 2.05 -34.49
C GLU A 288 -7.91 1.65 -33.93
N MET A 289 -8.02 0.47 -33.29
CA MET A 289 -9.26 -0.03 -32.66
C MET A 289 -9.36 0.31 -31.17
N GLN A 290 -8.28 0.78 -30.55
CA GLN A 290 -8.20 1.01 -29.11
C GLN A 290 -9.13 2.14 -28.61
N ASP A 291 -9.41 3.13 -29.46
CA ASP A 291 -10.37 4.22 -29.19
C ASP A 291 -11.84 3.81 -29.42
N ILE A 292 -12.10 2.73 -30.17
CA ILE A 292 -13.46 2.26 -30.50
C ILE A 292 -14.02 1.35 -29.39
N TYR A 293 -13.16 0.64 -28.65
CA TYR A 293 -13.54 -0.36 -27.65
C TYR A 293 -13.34 0.06 -26.19
N GLY A 294 -13.11 1.34 -25.87
CA GLY A 294 -12.71 1.79 -24.52
C GLY A 294 -13.57 1.26 -23.36
N GLU A 295 -14.91 1.28 -23.47
CA GLU A 295 -15.82 0.70 -22.46
C GLU A 295 -15.87 -0.84 -22.54
N GLN A 296 -15.91 -1.42 -23.73
CA GLN A 296 -15.92 -2.89 -23.94
C GLN A 296 -14.62 -3.57 -23.49
N SER A 297 -13.49 -2.87 -23.52
CA SER A 297 -12.18 -3.34 -23.07
C SER A 297 -12.06 -3.39 -21.55
N SER A 298 -12.75 -2.49 -20.84
CA SER A 298 -12.71 -2.45 -19.37
C SER A 298 -13.61 -3.52 -18.75
N GLU A 299 -14.79 -3.76 -19.32
CA GLU A 299 -15.74 -4.75 -18.81
C GLU A 299 -15.29 -6.18 -19.08
N ALA A 300 -14.62 -6.43 -20.23
CA ALA A 300 -14.07 -7.73 -20.59
C ALA A 300 -13.03 -8.26 -19.57
N LYS A 301 -12.42 -7.37 -18.77
CA LYS A 301 -11.48 -7.72 -17.69
C LYS A 301 -12.15 -8.12 -16.38
N THR A 302 -13.47 -8.00 -16.30
CA THR A 302 -14.24 -8.22 -15.07
C THR A 302 -14.93 -9.59 -15.08
N ALA A 303 -15.25 -10.10 -13.90
CA ALA A 303 -16.11 -11.28 -13.77
C ALA A 303 -17.51 -11.06 -14.37
N TYR A 304 -18.00 -9.81 -14.38
CA TYR A 304 -19.25 -9.43 -15.04
C TYR A 304 -19.16 -9.63 -16.55
N GLY A 305 -18.05 -9.24 -17.16
CA GLY A 305 -17.75 -9.46 -18.58
C GLY A 305 -17.97 -10.91 -18.97
N ALA A 306 -17.37 -11.85 -18.22
CA ALA A 306 -17.47 -13.28 -18.52
C ALA A 306 -18.86 -13.86 -18.24
N LEU A 307 -19.45 -13.61 -17.06
CA LEU A 307 -20.66 -14.32 -16.60
C LEU A 307 -21.98 -13.66 -17.01
N LYS A 308 -21.97 -12.37 -17.38
CA LYS A 308 -23.18 -11.60 -17.70
C LYS A 308 -23.16 -10.98 -19.08
N SER A 309 -22.02 -10.43 -19.50
CA SER A 309 -21.84 -9.89 -20.85
C SER A 309 -21.37 -10.94 -21.85
N PHE A 310 -21.06 -12.16 -21.38
CA PHE A 310 -20.59 -13.31 -22.15
C PHE A 310 -19.33 -13.03 -22.96
N LYS A 311 -18.52 -12.05 -22.57
CA LYS A 311 -17.38 -11.56 -23.33
C LYS A 311 -16.26 -11.16 -22.38
N ALA A 312 -15.15 -11.88 -22.45
CA ALA A 312 -14.05 -11.66 -21.51
C ALA A 312 -12.66 -11.96 -22.10
N ASP A 313 -11.66 -11.25 -21.57
CA ASP A 313 -10.25 -11.57 -21.80
C ASP A 313 -9.71 -12.48 -20.67
N SER A 314 -8.40 -12.71 -20.65
CA SER A 314 -7.77 -13.55 -19.63
C SER A 314 -7.99 -13.07 -18.19
N GLU A 315 -8.05 -11.76 -17.94
CA GLU A 315 -8.36 -11.22 -16.60
C GLU A 315 -9.82 -11.50 -16.25
N GLY A 316 -10.75 -11.29 -17.18
CA GLY A 316 -12.17 -11.57 -16.97
C GLY A 316 -12.48 -13.04 -16.67
N TYR A 317 -11.86 -13.97 -17.41
CA TYR A 317 -11.96 -15.42 -17.14
C TYR A 317 -11.38 -15.76 -15.76
N ALA A 318 -10.20 -15.25 -15.43
CA ALA A 318 -9.56 -15.54 -14.15
C ALA A 318 -10.37 -14.98 -12.96
N MET A 319 -10.96 -13.80 -13.12
CA MET A 319 -11.83 -13.16 -12.13
C MET A 319 -13.16 -13.92 -11.96
N ALA A 320 -13.76 -14.39 -13.04
CA ALA A 320 -15.00 -15.17 -13.01
C ALA A 320 -14.78 -16.55 -12.38
N TYR A 321 -13.71 -17.26 -12.77
CA TYR A 321 -13.39 -18.57 -12.19
C TYR A 321 -13.09 -18.45 -10.69
N LYS A 322 -12.34 -17.42 -10.28
CA LYS A 322 -12.15 -17.08 -8.87
C LYS A 322 -13.47 -16.88 -8.12
N LEU A 323 -14.41 -16.12 -8.70
CA LEU A 323 -15.72 -15.90 -8.09
C LEU A 323 -16.50 -17.22 -7.94
N LEU A 324 -16.50 -18.06 -8.97
CA LEU A 324 -17.17 -19.37 -8.94
C LEU A 324 -16.57 -20.29 -7.88
N CYS A 325 -15.23 -20.37 -7.80
CA CYS A 325 -14.53 -21.11 -6.74
C CYS A 325 -14.89 -20.61 -5.34
N ASP A 326 -14.93 -19.29 -5.13
CA ASP A 326 -15.32 -18.70 -3.84
C ASP A 326 -16.75 -19.09 -3.44
N LYS A 327 -17.70 -19.14 -4.39
CA LYS A 327 -19.08 -19.59 -4.11
C LYS A 327 -19.16 -21.08 -3.77
N SER A 328 -18.19 -21.87 -4.20
CA SER A 328 -18.09 -23.32 -3.93
C SER A 328 -17.13 -23.67 -2.79
N GLY A 329 -16.49 -22.68 -2.15
CA GLY A 329 -15.56 -22.91 -1.04
C GLY A 329 -14.18 -23.44 -1.45
N ILE A 330 -13.84 -23.35 -2.74
CA ILE A 330 -12.55 -23.78 -3.28
C ILE A 330 -11.57 -22.60 -3.17
N GLU A 331 -10.45 -22.81 -2.48
CA GLU A 331 -9.39 -21.81 -2.40
C GLU A 331 -8.81 -21.58 -3.80
N CYS A 332 -8.96 -20.35 -4.30
CA CYS A 332 -8.54 -19.94 -5.63
C CYS A 332 -7.87 -18.58 -5.54
N GLN A 333 -6.83 -18.36 -6.33
CA GLN A 333 -6.09 -17.12 -6.44
C GLN A 333 -6.01 -16.70 -7.90
N VAL A 334 -6.11 -15.40 -8.18
CA VAL A 334 -5.85 -14.83 -9.51
C VAL A 334 -4.36 -14.50 -9.61
N ILE A 335 -3.73 -15.01 -10.67
CA ILE A 335 -2.32 -14.82 -10.97
C ILE A 335 -2.19 -13.75 -12.04
N GLU A 336 -1.33 -12.76 -11.78
CA GLU A 336 -0.89 -11.81 -12.78
C GLU A 336 0.50 -12.23 -13.23
N GLY A 337 0.65 -12.48 -14.53
CA GLY A 337 1.93 -12.93 -15.07
C GLY A 337 2.01 -12.69 -16.57
N ARG A 338 2.70 -13.60 -17.26
CA ARG A 338 2.82 -13.57 -18.72
C ARG A 338 2.61 -14.94 -19.33
N LEU A 339 1.99 -14.95 -20.51
CA LEU A 339 1.91 -16.09 -21.43
C LEU A 339 2.58 -15.68 -22.73
N ASN A 340 3.60 -16.42 -23.18
CA ASN A 340 4.37 -16.11 -24.39
C ASN A 340 4.88 -14.65 -24.45
N SER A 341 5.35 -14.12 -23.31
CA SER A 341 5.81 -12.73 -23.11
C SER A 341 4.73 -11.64 -23.10
N GLU A 342 3.45 -11.99 -23.26
CA GLU A 342 2.33 -11.05 -23.16
C GLU A 342 1.70 -11.09 -21.77
N LYS A 343 1.16 -9.97 -21.31
CA LYS A 343 0.47 -9.90 -20.01
C LYS A 343 -0.73 -10.85 -20.04
N HIS A 344 -0.82 -11.74 -19.05
CA HIS A 344 -1.85 -12.77 -18.99
C HIS A 344 -2.26 -13.04 -17.55
N TYR A 345 -3.48 -13.53 -17.38
CA TYR A 345 -4.04 -13.88 -16.07
C TYR A 345 -4.66 -15.26 -16.10
N TRP A 346 -4.47 -15.99 -15.00
CA TRP A 346 -5.01 -17.32 -14.80
C TRP A 346 -5.19 -17.56 -13.29
N ASN A 347 -5.45 -18.79 -12.87
CA ASN A 347 -5.69 -19.12 -11.49
C ASN A 347 -4.74 -20.18 -10.93
N ILE A 348 -4.53 -20.13 -9.62
CA ILE A 348 -4.05 -21.26 -8.82
C ILE A 348 -5.17 -21.66 -7.88
N ILE A 349 -5.49 -22.96 -7.85
CA ILE A 349 -6.49 -23.53 -6.95
C ILE A 349 -5.83 -24.55 -6.01
N LYS A 350 -6.43 -24.72 -4.83
CA LYS A 350 -6.04 -25.76 -3.87
C LYS A 350 -7.06 -26.87 -3.85
N LEU A 351 -6.61 -28.09 -4.12
CA LEU A 351 -7.43 -29.30 -4.08
C LEU A 351 -6.72 -30.35 -3.23
N SER A 352 -7.43 -30.89 -2.23
CA SER A 352 -6.90 -31.91 -1.31
C SER A 352 -5.52 -31.58 -0.73
N GLY A 353 -5.27 -30.29 -0.47
CA GLY A 353 -4.02 -29.79 0.14
C GLY A 353 -2.88 -29.52 -0.84
N SER A 354 -3.03 -29.78 -2.13
CA SER A 354 -2.04 -29.46 -3.18
C SER A 354 -2.53 -28.32 -4.08
N TYR A 355 -1.58 -27.57 -4.64
CA TYR A 355 -1.87 -26.45 -5.54
C TYR A 355 -1.74 -26.87 -7.00
N TYR A 356 -2.59 -26.28 -7.85
CA TYR A 356 -2.65 -26.53 -9.28
C TYR A 356 -2.94 -25.25 -10.05
N HIS A 357 -2.28 -25.08 -11.18
CA HIS A 357 -2.64 -24.04 -12.14
C HIS A 357 -3.89 -24.43 -12.93
N VAL A 358 -4.76 -23.45 -13.14
CA VAL A 358 -5.94 -23.52 -14.01
C VAL A 358 -6.01 -22.24 -14.83
N ASP A 359 -5.94 -22.37 -16.15
CA ASP A 359 -6.14 -21.26 -17.08
C ASP A 359 -7.41 -21.51 -17.89
N ALA A 360 -8.53 -20.96 -17.41
CA ALA A 360 -9.84 -21.14 -18.02
C ALA A 360 -9.90 -20.54 -19.45
N PHE A 361 -9.20 -19.43 -19.68
CA PHE A 361 -9.14 -18.79 -21.00
C PHE A 361 -8.41 -19.68 -22.03
N VAL A 362 -7.26 -20.24 -21.67
CA VAL A 362 -6.56 -21.19 -22.56
C VAL A 362 -7.30 -22.52 -22.68
N SER A 363 -7.97 -22.96 -21.61
CA SER A 363 -8.82 -24.15 -21.64
C SER A 363 -10.00 -24.00 -22.63
N ASP A 364 -10.53 -22.79 -22.79
CA ASP A 364 -11.58 -22.47 -23.75
C ASP A 364 -11.04 -22.51 -25.20
N LEU A 365 -9.86 -21.91 -25.42
CA LEU A 365 -9.23 -21.83 -26.73
C LEU A 365 -8.65 -23.16 -27.25
N GLN A 366 -8.07 -23.97 -26.35
CA GLN A 366 -7.25 -25.13 -26.71
C GLN A 366 -7.75 -26.44 -26.09
N GLY A 367 -8.87 -26.40 -25.36
CA GLY A 367 -9.43 -27.53 -24.63
C GLY A 367 -8.86 -27.68 -23.22
N MET A 368 -9.66 -28.26 -22.32
CA MET A 368 -9.38 -28.35 -20.88
C MET A 368 -8.05 -29.05 -20.55
N GLU A 369 -7.68 -30.09 -21.29
CA GLU A 369 -6.41 -30.82 -21.10
C GLU A 369 -5.18 -29.90 -21.21
N SER A 370 -5.26 -28.82 -21.99
CA SER A 370 -4.13 -27.93 -22.25
C SER A 370 -3.71 -27.12 -21.01
N ALA A 371 -4.66 -26.82 -20.12
CA ALA A 371 -4.51 -25.75 -19.13
C ALA A 371 -5.20 -26.00 -17.78
N PHE A 372 -5.85 -27.16 -17.60
CA PHE A 372 -6.48 -27.55 -16.34
C PHE A 372 -5.60 -28.51 -15.54
N LEU A 373 -5.47 -28.28 -14.23
CA LEU A 373 -4.65 -29.05 -13.27
C LEU A 373 -3.17 -29.17 -13.67
N LYS A 374 -2.53 -28.05 -13.99
CA LYS A 374 -1.11 -28.01 -14.37
C LYS A 374 -0.21 -27.81 -13.16
N LYS A 375 0.94 -28.47 -13.18
CA LYS A 375 2.05 -28.25 -12.25
C LYS A 375 2.93 -27.11 -12.75
N ASP A 376 3.75 -26.53 -11.88
CA ASP A 376 4.75 -25.51 -12.26
C ASP A 376 5.60 -25.99 -13.46
N SER A 377 6.00 -27.26 -13.44
CA SER A 377 6.81 -27.88 -14.49
C SER A 377 6.13 -27.90 -15.86
N ASP A 378 4.81 -27.99 -15.90
CA ASP A 378 4.04 -28.00 -17.15
C ASP A 378 3.88 -26.60 -17.73
N MET A 379 3.98 -25.58 -16.88
CA MET A 379 3.81 -24.17 -17.23
C MET A 379 5.10 -23.52 -17.74
N TRP A 380 6.27 -24.08 -17.36
CA TRP A 380 7.57 -23.53 -17.74
C TRP A 380 7.78 -23.42 -19.26
N GLY A 381 8.45 -22.34 -19.66
CA GLY A 381 8.76 -22.05 -21.06
C GLY A 381 7.65 -21.30 -21.81
N LYS A 382 6.42 -21.27 -21.29
CA LYS A 382 5.30 -20.49 -21.84
C LYS A 382 4.72 -19.49 -20.85
N TYR A 383 4.69 -19.83 -19.56
CA TYR A 383 4.16 -18.98 -18.50
C TYR A 383 5.28 -18.43 -17.60
N TRP A 384 5.08 -17.21 -17.11
CA TRP A 384 5.95 -16.56 -16.14
C TRP A 384 5.13 -15.84 -15.07
N TRP A 385 5.40 -16.15 -13.80
CA TRP A 385 4.78 -15.53 -12.62
C TRP A 385 5.82 -15.34 -11.51
N ASP A 386 5.43 -14.62 -10.46
CA ASP A 386 6.25 -14.40 -9.28
C ASP A 386 6.17 -15.63 -8.34
N THR A 387 7.18 -16.49 -8.38
CA THR A 387 7.24 -17.71 -7.54
C THR A 387 7.48 -17.43 -6.07
N GLU A 388 7.88 -16.22 -5.67
CA GLU A 388 8.01 -15.85 -4.25
C GLU A 388 6.66 -15.48 -3.63
N LYS A 389 5.68 -15.11 -4.48
CA LYS A 389 4.35 -14.65 -4.06
C LYS A 389 3.33 -15.78 -3.91
N TYR A 390 3.51 -16.90 -4.61
CA TYR A 390 2.52 -17.97 -4.73
C TYR A 390 3.10 -19.32 -4.31
N ASP A 391 2.25 -20.19 -3.77
CA ASP A 391 2.62 -21.57 -3.42
C ASP A 391 2.95 -22.40 -4.67
N GLU A 392 3.92 -23.31 -4.54
CA GLU A 392 4.36 -24.19 -5.64
C GLU A 392 3.27 -25.19 -6.02
N CYS A 393 2.95 -25.31 -7.32
CA CYS A 393 1.97 -26.26 -7.81
C CYS A 393 2.63 -27.61 -8.13
N THR A 394 2.64 -28.52 -7.15
CA THR A 394 3.26 -29.85 -7.26
C THR A 394 2.26 -31.01 -7.17
N GLY A 395 0.96 -30.74 -7.23
CA GLY A 395 -0.05 -31.77 -7.01
C GLY A 395 -0.02 -32.89 -8.06
N GLU A 396 -0.40 -34.12 -7.68
CA GLU A 396 -0.33 -35.31 -8.55
C GLU A 396 -1.60 -35.60 -9.35
N LEU A 397 -2.71 -34.91 -9.05
CA LEU A 397 -3.95 -35.07 -9.79
C LEU A 397 -3.80 -34.49 -11.20
N THR A 398 -4.15 -35.27 -12.23
CA THR A 398 -4.16 -34.81 -13.62
C THR A 398 -5.58 -34.74 -14.17
N TYR A 399 -5.76 -33.97 -15.24
CA TYR A 399 -7.03 -33.86 -15.95
C TYR A 399 -7.51 -35.24 -16.46
N GLU A 400 -6.63 -36.06 -17.02
CA GLU A 400 -6.98 -37.37 -17.56
C GLU A 400 -7.45 -38.33 -16.46
N ALA A 401 -6.77 -38.31 -15.30
CA ALA A 401 -7.16 -39.09 -14.14
C ALA A 401 -8.53 -38.67 -13.59
N LEU A 402 -8.86 -37.37 -13.66
CA LEU A 402 -10.15 -36.85 -13.21
C LEU A 402 -11.28 -37.23 -14.18
N ILE A 403 -11.06 -37.12 -15.49
CA ILE A 403 -12.05 -37.55 -16.49
C ILE A 403 -12.30 -39.06 -16.45
N ALA A 404 -11.27 -39.88 -16.20
CA ALA A 404 -11.43 -41.32 -16.05
C ALA A 404 -12.41 -41.71 -14.92
N GLN A 405 -12.56 -40.88 -13.89
CA GLN A 405 -13.54 -41.10 -12.81
C GLN A 405 -14.99 -40.88 -13.27
N LEU A 406 -15.22 -39.99 -14.25
CA LEU A 406 -16.54 -39.71 -14.81
C LEU A 406 -17.03 -40.78 -15.79
N VAL A 407 -16.11 -41.57 -16.34
CA VAL A 407 -16.39 -42.54 -17.42
C VAL A 407 -16.62 -43.96 -16.87
N GLN A 408 -16.65 -44.18 -15.55
CA GLN A 408 -16.88 -45.53 -15.03
C GLN A 408 -18.25 -46.09 -15.49
N PRO A 409 -18.30 -47.27 -16.13
CA PRO A 409 -19.54 -47.88 -16.59
C PRO A 409 -20.38 -48.29 -15.37
N GLU A 410 -21.71 -48.09 -15.46
CA GLU A 410 -22.68 -48.67 -14.52
C GLU A 410 -22.32 -50.13 -14.22
N GLU A 411 -22.17 -50.48 -12.94
CA GLU A 411 -22.01 -51.86 -12.52
C GLU A 411 -23.19 -52.67 -13.09
N THR A 412 -22.90 -53.60 -14.00
CA THR A 412 -23.89 -54.59 -14.46
C THR A 412 -24.51 -55.26 -13.24
N PRO A 413 -25.85 -55.24 -13.07
CA PRO A 413 -26.47 -55.89 -11.94
C PRO A 413 -26.15 -57.39 -11.98
N PRO A 414 -25.99 -58.04 -10.81
CA PRO A 414 -25.61 -59.45 -10.74
C PRO A 414 -26.65 -60.27 -11.50
N SER A 415 -26.18 -61.12 -12.42
CA SER A 415 -27.02 -62.07 -13.13
C SER A 415 -27.72 -62.96 -12.10
N GLU A 416 -29.03 -62.81 -11.96
CA GLU A 416 -29.85 -63.80 -11.27
C GLU A 416 -29.65 -65.13 -11.98
N GLY A 417 -28.96 -66.05 -11.30
CA GLY A 417 -28.88 -67.43 -11.71
C GLY A 417 -30.27 -68.03 -11.69
N ILE A 418 -30.80 -68.34 -12.87
CA ILE A 418 -31.95 -69.24 -13.01
C ILE A 418 -31.38 -70.65 -12.77
N GLU A 419 -31.59 -71.19 -11.58
CA GLU A 419 -31.46 -72.63 -11.34
C GLU A 419 -32.66 -73.33 -12.03
N GLU A 420 -32.33 -74.23 -12.97
CA GLU A 420 -33.26 -75.16 -13.63
C GLU A 420 -33.72 -76.30 -12.72
#